data_AF-A0A0J8UPG9-F1
#
_entry.id   AF-A0A0J8UPG9-F1
#
_cell.length_a   1.000
_cell.length_b   1.000
_cell.length_c   1.000
_cell.angle_alpha   90.00
_cell.angle_beta   90.00
_cell.angle_gamma   90.00
#
_symmetry.space_group_name_H-M   'P 1'
#
loop_
_entity.id
_entity.type
_entity.pdbx_description
1 polymer ?
#
loop_
_entity_poly.entity_id
_entity_poly.type
_entity_poly.pdbx_seq_one_letter_code
_entity_poly.pdbx_strand_id
1 'polypeptide(L)'
;MKAMDFYVRRHAPPQYTHATRPSDAIIALLYLTELRYESFTPNHVRTAPAPSMSEIIEPKSRTRASSNHHGKSYFSKFSKPNFSEPTNLILHILLFTILQTLFPQSNPTILAVQILLAIYILWESMQLVLRYRTSPPLFGPVYTATSLSSFWSETWHSAFASPCHSLAYGPLRRILPLRYGMPVAFARGIGIIASFILMGFFHVYALAPLLPVDALLRISAFFLLNGVGTVMEEVLWERQSHWGKTILAWVFELASASWTVEGLSVPRGLRNVSWKNVCNVGRETEMILT
;
A
#
# COMPACT_ATOMS: atom_id res chain seq x y z
N MET A 1 9.42 -10.82 -7.01
CA MET A 1 9.73 -9.47 -6.49
C MET A 1 10.76 -9.50 -5.36
N LYS A 2 10.45 -10.06 -4.18
CA LYS A 2 11.37 -10.08 -3.03
C LYS A 2 12.74 -10.73 -3.31
N ALA A 3 12.77 -11.89 -3.96
CA ALA A 3 14.02 -12.54 -4.36
C ALA A 3 14.90 -11.67 -5.29
N MET A 4 14.28 -10.91 -6.21
CA MET A 4 15.01 -9.97 -7.07
C MET A 4 15.56 -8.79 -6.28
N ASP A 5 14.81 -8.26 -5.31
CA ASP A 5 15.28 -7.21 -4.40
C ASP A 5 16.51 -7.69 -3.59
N PHE A 6 16.46 -8.91 -3.05
CA PHE A 6 17.62 -9.53 -2.40
C PHE A 6 18.83 -9.65 -3.33
N TYR A 7 18.61 -10.12 -4.56
CA TYR A 7 19.69 -10.24 -5.53
C TYR A 7 20.34 -8.88 -5.84
N VAL A 8 19.55 -7.82 -5.99
CA VAL A 8 20.07 -6.46 -6.19
C VAL A 8 20.84 -5.96 -4.96
N ARG A 9 20.43 -6.34 -3.75
CA ARG A 9 21.06 -5.97 -2.48
C ARG A 9 22.10 -6.97 -1.96
N ARG A 10 22.51 -7.97 -2.75
CA ARG A 10 23.35 -9.10 -2.29
C ARG A 10 24.69 -8.70 -1.65
N HIS A 11 25.22 -7.52 -1.99
CA HIS A 11 26.47 -7.00 -1.43
C HIS A 11 26.26 -6.10 -0.19
N ALA A 12 25.01 -5.76 0.13
CA ALA A 12 24.62 -4.96 1.29
C ALA A 12 23.17 -5.31 1.72
N PRO A 13 22.93 -6.53 2.25
CA PRO A 13 21.60 -6.96 2.66
C PRO A 13 21.10 -6.15 3.87
N PRO A 14 19.77 -6.00 4.06
CA PRO A 14 19.20 -5.32 5.21
C PRO A 14 19.67 -5.96 6.52
N GLN A 15 20.36 -5.22 7.38
CA GLN A 15 20.88 -5.77 8.64
C GLN A 15 19.80 -5.79 9.71
N TYR A 16 19.79 -6.80 10.57
CA TYR A 16 18.90 -6.88 11.73
C TYR A 16 19.35 -5.90 12.82
N THR A 17 18.47 -5.00 13.26
CA THR A 17 18.84 -3.87 14.13
C THR A 17 18.50 -4.01 15.61
N HIS A 18 17.93 -5.12 16.07
CA HIS A 18 17.72 -5.31 17.52
C HIS A 18 19.00 -5.77 18.23
N ALA A 19 19.11 -5.42 19.51
CA ALA A 19 20.29 -5.66 20.35
C ALA A 19 20.68 -7.14 20.44
N THR A 20 19.70 -8.05 20.40
CA THR A 20 19.91 -9.49 20.42
C THR A 20 19.62 -10.08 19.04
N ARG A 21 20.68 -10.33 18.27
CA ARG A 21 20.56 -10.99 16.97
C ARG A 21 20.10 -12.45 17.17
N PRO A 22 18.98 -12.88 16.56
CA PRO A 22 18.55 -14.27 16.62
C PRO A 22 19.47 -15.16 15.76
N SER A 23 19.33 -16.48 15.89
CA SER A 23 20.13 -17.42 15.10
C SER A 23 19.97 -17.20 13.59
N ASP A 24 20.99 -17.57 12.81
CA ASP A 24 20.95 -17.37 11.35
C ASP A 24 19.78 -18.09 10.67
N ALA A 25 19.34 -19.23 11.22
CA ALA A 25 18.13 -19.92 10.77
C ALA A 25 16.87 -19.08 10.95
N ILE A 26 16.75 -18.37 12.09
CA ILE A 26 15.64 -17.46 12.35
C ILE A 26 15.73 -16.23 11.45
N ILE A 27 16.93 -15.72 11.16
CA ILE A 27 17.13 -14.61 10.21
C ILE A 27 16.78 -15.02 8.78
N ALA A 28 17.14 -16.23 8.36
CA ALA A 28 16.74 -16.76 7.06
C ALA A 28 15.22 -16.94 6.98
N LEU A 29 14.60 -17.47 8.03
CA LEU A 29 13.14 -17.59 8.12
C LEU A 29 12.47 -16.21 8.06
N LEU A 30 12.97 -15.25 8.84
CA LEU A 30 12.57 -13.84 8.83
C LEU A 30 12.62 -13.31 7.39
N TYR A 31 13.74 -13.50 6.68
CA TYR A 31 13.91 -13.05 5.30
C TYR A 31 13.00 -13.77 4.31
N LEU A 32 12.40 -14.91 4.66
CA LEU A 32 11.41 -15.60 3.83
C LEU A 32 9.99 -15.12 4.15
N THR A 33 9.63 -14.98 5.42
CA THR A 33 8.25 -14.76 5.88
C THR A 33 7.86 -13.29 6.00
N GLU A 34 8.79 -12.38 6.29
CA GLU A 34 8.49 -10.95 6.43
C GLU A 34 8.15 -10.33 5.09
N LEU A 35 6.94 -9.80 4.91
CA LEU A 35 6.61 -9.11 3.65
C LEU A 35 7.39 -7.78 3.49
N ARG A 36 7.98 -7.26 4.58
CA ARG A 36 8.69 -5.98 4.64
C ARG A 36 10.14 -6.15 5.08
N TYR A 37 11.06 -5.44 4.43
CA TYR A 37 12.46 -5.38 4.86
C TYR A 37 12.67 -4.41 6.02
N GLU A 38 11.71 -3.51 6.22
CA GLU A 38 11.68 -2.50 7.30
C GLU A 38 11.53 -3.13 8.69
N SER A 39 11.33 -4.44 8.75
CA SER A 39 11.36 -5.25 9.97
C SER A 39 12.79 -5.60 10.40
N PHE A 40 13.77 -5.37 9.51
CA PHE A 40 15.19 -5.54 9.79
C PHE A 40 15.88 -4.21 10.11
N THR A 41 15.47 -3.10 9.50
CA THR A 41 16.05 -1.75 9.70
C THR A 41 15.03 -0.79 10.32
N PRO A 42 15.38 0.09 11.29
CA PRO A 42 14.44 1.05 11.84
C PRO A 42 13.85 1.90 10.72
N ASN A 43 12.54 1.98 10.71
CA ASN A 43 11.75 2.50 9.61
C ASN A 43 11.98 4.01 9.43
N HIS A 44 12.21 4.45 8.19
CA HIS A 44 12.12 5.87 7.80
C HIS A 44 10.82 6.19 7.06
N VAL A 45 9.97 5.19 6.80
CA VAL A 45 8.57 5.49 6.48
C VAL A 45 8.07 6.28 7.67
N ARG A 46 7.60 7.50 7.43
CA ARG A 46 6.85 8.28 8.40
C ARG A 46 5.73 7.38 8.89
N THR A 47 5.97 6.66 9.98
CA THR A 47 4.87 6.28 10.86
C THR A 47 4.13 7.58 11.10
N ALA A 48 2.80 7.57 10.92
CA ALA A 48 1.98 8.70 11.34
C ALA A 48 2.57 9.21 12.67
N PRO A 49 2.92 10.50 12.77
CA PRO A 49 3.98 10.94 13.66
C PRO A 49 3.76 10.38 15.05
N ALA A 50 4.68 9.49 15.46
CA ALA A 50 4.72 8.89 16.78
C ALA A 50 4.59 10.01 17.83
N PRO A 51 3.90 9.76 18.95
CA PRO A 51 3.72 10.77 20.00
C PRO A 51 5.10 11.33 20.37
N SER A 52 5.21 12.66 20.41
CA SER A 52 6.45 13.32 20.79
C SER A 52 6.84 12.86 22.19
N MET A 53 8.01 12.22 22.28
CA MET A 53 8.71 11.81 23.49
C MET A 53 9.22 13.02 24.30
N SER A 54 8.36 14.03 24.47
CA SER A 54 8.61 15.24 25.26
C SER A 54 7.64 15.37 26.43
N GLU A 55 6.76 14.39 26.64
CA GLU A 55 5.78 14.36 27.74
C GLU A 55 6.09 13.30 28.83
N ILE A 56 7.16 12.53 28.65
CA ILE A 56 7.60 11.51 29.62
C ILE A 56 9.06 11.84 29.93
N ILE A 57 9.39 12.16 31.19
CA ILE A 57 10.68 12.66 31.74
C ILE A 57 10.73 14.21 31.67
N GLU A 58 10.58 15.04 32.74
CA GLU A 58 11.05 14.97 34.13
C GLU A 58 10.27 15.98 35.04
N PRO A 59 10.32 15.86 36.39
CA PRO A 59 9.72 16.79 37.33
C PRO A 59 10.70 17.87 37.87
N LYS A 60 10.18 19.10 38.06
CA LYS A 60 10.70 20.22 38.88
C LYS A 60 12.16 20.69 38.66
N SER A 61 12.32 21.92 38.14
CA SER A 61 12.87 23.07 38.92
C SER A 61 12.80 24.41 38.15
N ARG A 62 12.68 25.50 38.92
CA ARG A 62 12.63 26.92 38.54
C ARG A 62 13.82 27.35 37.66
N THR A 63 13.62 28.21 36.64
CA THR A 63 13.80 29.68 36.73
C THR A 63 13.29 30.41 35.47
N ARG A 64 12.92 31.68 35.68
CA ARG A 64 12.40 32.69 34.74
C ARG A 64 13.33 32.95 33.54
N ALA A 65 12.75 33.14 32.35
CA ALA A 65 13.03 34.31 31.49
C ALA A 65 11.97 34.48 30.41
N SER A 66 11.61 35.74 30.19
CA SER A 66 10.58 36.29 29.32
C SER A 66 10.84 36.08 27.82
N SER A 67 9.81 35.77 27.03
CA SER A 67 9.53 36.57 25.83
C SER A 67 8.11 36.34 25.33
N ASN A 68 7.43 37.45 25.06
CA ASN A 68 6.09 37.53 24.49
C ASN A 68 6.07 37.02 23.05
N HIS A 69 5.27 35.98 22.80
CA HIS A 69 4.69 35.76 21.47
C HIS A 69 3.20 35.42 21.60
N HIS A 70 2.39 36.40 21.21
CA HIS A 70 0.95 36.29 21.01
C HIS A 70 0.70 35.46 19.74
N GLY A 71 0.81 34.14 19.86
CA GLY A 71 0.33 33.19 18.87
C GLY A 71 -0.97 32.56 19.37
N LYS A 72 -2.11 32.98 18.83
CA LYS A 72 -3.41 32.35 19.07
C LYS A 72 -3.37 30.88 18.60
N SER A 73 -3.06 29.96 19.51
CA SER A 73 -3.24 28.52 19.32
C SER A 73 -4.72 28.16 19.53
N TYR A 74 -5.55 28.47 18.54
CA TYR A 74 -6.87 27.86 18.40
C TYR A 74 -6.73 26.78 17.32
N PHE A 75 -7.14 25.55 17.66
CA PHE A 75 -7.09 24.30 16.88
C PHE A 75 -5.82 23.44 16.99
N SER A 76 -5.73 22.66 18.07
CA SER A 76 -5.41 21.22 17.96
C SER A 76 -5.87 20.45 19.20
N LYS A 77 -7.20 20.43 19.43
CA LYS A 77 -7.83 19.53 20.42
C LYS A 77 -8.59 18.39 19.74
N PHE A 78 -8.00 17.83 18.67
CA PHE A 78 -8.40 16.53 18.18
C PHE A 78 -7.35 15.54 18.64
N SER A 79 -7.72 14.75 19.66
CA SER A 79 -6.97 13.58 20.07
C SER A 79 -6.70 12.74 18.82
N LYS A 80 -5.44 12.50 18.49
CA LYS A 80 -5.09 11.66 17.33
C LYS A 80 -5.70 10.28 17.58
N PRO A 81 -6.50 9.73 16.65
CA PRO A 81 -7.08 8.40 16.86
C PRO A 81 -5.96 7.39 17.02
N ASN A 82 -6.00 6.62 18.11
CA ASN A 82 -5.06 5.52 18.34
C ASN A 82 -5.30 4.46 17.25
N PHE A 83 -4.40 4.39 16.27
CA PHE A 83 -4.47 3.37 15.23
C PHE A 83 -4.17 2.00 15.83
N SER A 84 -5.08 1.05 15.60
CA SER A 84 -4.97 -0.34 16.03
C SER A 84 -5.30 -1.24 14.84
N GLU A 85 -4.34 -2.08 14.44
CA GLU A 85 -4.47 -3.02 13.32
C GLU A 85 -5.65 -3.99 13.51
N PRO A 86 -5.81 -4.69 14.66
CA PRO A 86 -6.96 -5.59 14.87
C PRO A 86 -8.30 -4.86 14.84
N THR A 87 -8.36 -3.64 15.39
CA THR A 87 -9.60 -2.85 15.38
C THR A 87 -9.97 -2.45 13.95
N ASN A 88 -8.99 -1.99 13.15
CA ASN A 88 -9.22 -1.70 11.74
C ASN A 88 -9.65 -2.95 10.98
N LEU A 89 -9.00 -4.10 11.20
CA LEU A 89 -9.40 -5.36 10.55
C LEU A 89 -10.86 -5.70 10.82
N ILE A 90 -11.32 -5.62 12.07
CA ILE A 90 -12.74 -5.87 12.41
C ILE A 90 -13.67 -4.88 11.70
N LEU A 91 -13.33 -3.58 11.70
CA LEU A 91 -14.12 -2.56 11.00
C LEU A 91 -14.22 -2.83 9.49
N HIS A 92 -13.12 -3.25 8.86
CA HIS A 92 -13.10 -3.59 7.43
C HIS A 92 -13.89 -4.87 7.13
N ILE A 93 -13.86 -5.88 8.01
CA ILE A 93 -14.71 -7.09 7.91
C ILE A 93 -16.20 -6.74 8.03
N LEU A 94 -16.56 -5.88 8.99
CA LEU A 94 -17.93 -5.42 9.16
C LEU A 94 -18.40 -4.64 7.92
N LEU A 95 -17.59 -3.71 7.42
CA LEU A 95 -17.89 -2.96 6.21
C LEU A 95 -18.03 -3.87 4.99
N PHE A 96 -17.12 -4.84 4.83
CA PHE A 96 -17.19 -5.84 3.75
C PHE A 96 -18.51 -6.62 3.82
N THR A 97 -18.90 -7.08 5.01
CA THR A 97 -20.14 -7.84 5.23
C THR A 97 -21.37 -6.99 4.92
N ILE A 98 -21.39 -5.72 5.32
CA ILE A 98 -22.47 -4.77 5.02
C ILE A 98 -22.59 -4.57 3.50
N LEU A 99 -21.48 -4.30 2.81
CA LEU A 99 -21.46 -4.11 1.35
C LEU A 99 -21.89 -5.38 0.62
N GLN A 100 -21.48 -6.55 1.09
CA GLN A 100 -21.81 -7.83 0.50
C GLN A 100 -23.30 -8.19 0.65
N THR A 101 -23.98 -7.71 1.70
CA THR A 101 -25.36 -8.10 2.05
C THR A 101 -26.41 -7.07 1.66
N LEU A 102 -26.13 -5.77 1.86
CA LEU A 102 -27.10 -4.69 1.70
C LEU A 102 -27.07 -4.03 0.33
N PHE A 103 -25.97 -4.17 -0.42
CA PHE A 103 -25.76 -3.43 -1.66
C PHE A 103 -25.71 -4.31 -2.91
N PRO A 104 -26.21 -3.81 -4.05
CA PRO A 104 -26.22 -4.56 -5.30
C PRO A 104 -24.80 -4.69 -5.86
N GLN A 105 -24.40 -5.94 -6.09
CA GLN A 105 -23.08 -6.31 -6.61
C GLN A 105 -22.91 -6.02 -8.11
N SER A 106 -23.94 -5.49 -8.76
CA SER A 106 -23.88 -4.98 -10.14
C SER A 106 -23.23 -3.61 -10.23
N ASN A 107 -23.14 -2.86 -9.12
CA ASN A 107 -22.47 -1.57 -9.13
C ASN A 107 -20.93 -1.77 -9.09
N PRO A 108 -20.19 -1.31 -10.11
CA PRO A 108 -18.75 -1.54 -10.21
C PRO A 108 -17.96 -0.87 -9.08
N THR A 109 -18.45 0.25 -8.53
CA THR A 109 -17.84 0.91 -7.38
C THR A 109 -17.97 0.10 -6.11
N ILE A 110 -19.13 -0.50 -5.87
CA ILE A 110 -19.37 -1.36 -4.70
C ILE A 110 -18.52 -2.63 -4.79
N LEU A 111 -18.39 -3.19 -5.99
CA LEU A 111 -17.54 -4.34 -6.24
C LEU A 111 -16.05 -3.98 -6.07
N ALA A 112 -15.62 -2.80 -6.54
CA ALA A 112 -14.24 -2.33 -6.36
C ALA A 112 -13.88 -2.14 -4.90
N VAL A 113 -14.75 -1.49 -4.12
CA VAL A 113 -14.55 -1.35 -2.67
C VAL A 113 -14.47 -2.72 -1.99
N GLN A 114 -15.32 -3.67 -2.37
CA GLN A 114 -15.25 -5.03 -1.81
C GLN A 114 -13.95 -5.77 -2.18
N ILE A 115 -13.45 -5.64 -3.40
CA ILE A 115 -12.16 -6.22 -3.79
C ILE A 115 -11.02 -5.60 -2.97
N LEU A 116 -11.01 -4.27 -2.82
CA LEU A 116 -10.02 -3.58 -1.99
C LEU A 116 -10.10 -4.03 -0.53
N LEU A 117 -11.31 -4.15 0.04
CA LEU A 117 -11.53 -4.67 1.39
C LEU A 117 -11.09 -6.13 1.52
N ALA A 118 -11.37 -6.98 0.53
CA ALA A 118 -10.95 -8.38 0.54
C ALA A 118 -9.42 -8.50 0.52
N ILE A 119 -8.74 -7.69 -0.28
CA ILE A 119 -7.27 -7.59 -0.29
C ILE A 119 -6.78 -7.16 1.10
N TYR A 120 -7.35 -6.08 1.67
CA TYR A 120 -6.99 -5.63 3.01
C TYR A 120 -7.14 -6.75 4.04
N ILE A 121 -8.33 -7.37 4.12
CA ILE A 121 -8.66 -8.39 5.11
C ILE A 121 -7.73 -9.59 4.98
N LEU A 122 -7.49 -10.08 3.75
CA LEU A 122 -6.64 -11.23 3.50
C LEU A 122 -5.20 -10.96 3.97
N TRP A 123 -4.62 -9.87 3.49
CA TRP A 123 -3.22 -9.56 3.76
C TRP A 123 -2.98 -9.12 5.21
N GLU A 124 -3.89 -8.34 5.80
CA GLU A 124 -3.80 -7.93 7.20
C GLU A 124 -3.98 -9.12 8.14
N SER A 125 -4.89 -10.06 7.84
CA SER A 125 -5.04 -11.29 8.65
C SER A 125 -3.79 -12.15 8.59
N MET A 126 -3.23 -12.37 7.39
CA MET A 126 -1.95 -13.08 7.23
C MET A 126 -0.83 -12.38 8.01
N GLN A 127 -0.76 -11.06 7.90
CA GLN A 127 0.24 -10.25 8.61
C GLN A 127 0.09 -10.36 10.13
N LEU A 128 -1.09 -10.21 10.70
CA LEU A 128 -1.28 -10.30 12.15
C LEU A 128 -0.89 -11.67 12.73
N VAL A 129 -0.98 -12.73 11.92
CA VAL A 129 -0.59 -14.09 12.30
C VAL A 129 0.91 -14.35 12.08
N LEU A 130 1.46 -13.90 10.95
CA LEU A 130 2.80 -14.30 10.47
C LEU A 130 3.89 -13.26 10.76
N ARG A 131 3.53 -12.01 11.05
CA ARG A 131 4.47 -10.91 11.25
C ARG A 131 5.07 -10.93 12.64
N TYR A 132 6.32 -10.47 12.73
CA TYR A 132 6.97 -10.20 14.00
C TYR A 132 6.34 -8.99 14.70
N ARG A 133 6.35 -9.00 16.04
CA ARG A 133 5.66 -7.97 16.84
C ARG A 133 6.22 -6.56 16.69
N THR A 134 7.47 -6.43 16.28
CA THR A 134 8.18 -5.15 16.14
C THR A 134 8.06 -4.55 14.74
N SER A 135 7.52 -5.31 13.80
CA SER A 135 7.40 -4.90 12.41
C SER A 135 6.25 -3.92 12.22
N PRO A 136 6.41 -2.91 11.35
CA PRO A 136 5.38 -1.90 11.12
C PRO A 136 4.11 -2.51 10.48
N PRO A 137 2.95 -1.81 10.58
CA PRO A 137 1.73 -2.17 9.88
C PRO A 137 1.90 -2.33 8.37
N LEU A 138 1.13 -3.25 7.76
CA LEU A 138 1.13 -3.44 6.29
C LEU A 138 0.38 -2.31 5.63
N PHE A 139 -0.78 -2.05 6.21
CA PHE A 139 -1.67 -0.97 5.88
C PHE A 139 -1.56 0.07 6.99
N GLY A 140 -1.38 1.32 6.59
CA GLY A 140 -1.57 2.45 7.49
C GLY A 140 -3.06 2.73 7.69
N PRO A 141 -3.41 3.79 8.45
CA PRO A 141 -4.77 4.28 8.49
C PRO A 141 -5.19 4.82 7.11
N VAL A 142 -5.78 3.95 6.27
CA VAL A 142 -6.12 4.26 4.87
C VAL A 142 -6.98 5.52 4.74
N TYR A 143 -7.88 5.75 5.70
CA TYR A 143 -8.74 6.93 5.77
C TYR A 143 -7.99 8.27 5.98
N THR A 144 -6.69 8.25 6.31
CA THR A 144 -5.89 9.48 6.46
C THR A 144 -5.11 9.85 5.20
N ALA A 145 -5.24 9.11 4.11
CA ALA A 145 -4.58 9.47 2.85
C ALA A 145 -5.10 10.83 2.34
N THR A 146 -4.18 11.76 2.09
CA THR A 146 -4.47 13.14 1.62
C THR A 146 -4.07 13.38 0.16
N SER A 147 -3.49 12.37 -0.47
CA SER A 147 -2.90 12.43 -1.81
C SER A 147 -2.70 11.03 -2.38
N LEU A 148 -2.60 10.90 -3.71
CA LEU A 148 -2.26 9.65 -4.39
C LEU A 148 -0.90 9.12 -3.91
N SER A 149 0.07 10.02 -3.78
CA SER A 149 1.39 9.65 -3.23
C SER A 149 1.27 9.05 -1.83
N SER A 150 0.55 9.70 -0.90
CA SER A 150 0.39 9.19 0.47
C SER A 150 -0.41 7.88 0.50
N PHE A 151 -1.40 7.74 -0.39
CA PHE A 151 -2.19 6.53 -0.50
C PHE A 151 -1.28 5.33 -0.80
N TRP A 152 -0.53 5.38 -1.91
CA TRP A 152 0.31 4.28 -2.39
C TRP A 152 1.61 4.04 -1.62
N SER A 153 2.17 5.07 -0.99
CA SER A 153 3.48 4.95 -0.32
C SER A 153 3.41 4.81 1.20
N GLU A 154 2.37 5.33 1.84
CA GLU A 154 2.28 5.39 3.31
C GLU A 154 1.15 4.51 3.86
N THR A 155 0.02 4.41 3.15
CA THR A 155 -1.19 3.79 3.71
C THR A 155 -1.59 2.45 3.09
N TRP A 156 -1.40 2.26 1.78
CA TRP A 156 -1.85 1.09 1.06
C TRP A 156 -0.72 0.09 0.82
N HIS A 157 -0.91 -1.14 1.30
CA HIS A 157 -0.11 -2.33 0.99
C HIS A 157 1.39 -2.07 0.81
N SER A 158 2.06 -1.69 1.89
CA SER A 158 3.45 -1.22 1.85
C SER A 158 4.52 -2.32 1.70
N ALA A 159 4.14 -3.60 1.58
CA ALA A 159 5.05 -4.74 1.34
C ALA A 159 5.94 -4.55 0.11
N PHE A 160 5.42 -3.89 -0.93
CA PHE A 160 6.13 -3.75 -2.19
C PHE A 160 6.87 -2.42 -2.35
N ALA A 161 6.80 -1.53 -1.36
CA ALA A 161 7.47 -0.23 -1.41
C ALA A 161 8.99 -0.39 -1.57
N SER A 162 9.64 -1.25 -0.78
CA SER A 162 11.09 -1.50 -0.89
C SER A 162 11.49 -2.10 -2.25
N PRO A 163 10.86 -3.19 -2.74
CA PRO A 163 11.16 -3.73 -4.07
C PRO A 163 10.97 -2.72 -5.20
N CYS A 164 9.89 -1.94 -5.20
CA CYS A 164 9.68 -0.89 -6.21
C CYS A 164 10.77 0.20 -6.11
N HIS A 165 11.17 0.57 -4.89
CA HIS A 165 12.22 1.55 -4.69
C HIS A 165 13.59 1.05 -5.20
N SER A 166 13.98 -0.19 -4.88
CA SER A 166 15.30 -0.71 -5.24
C SER A 166 15.42 -1.14 -6.70
N LEU A 167 14.34 -1.69 -7.28
CA LEU A 167 14.34 -2.23 -8.64
C LEU A 167 14.07 -1.16 -9.69
N ALA A 168 13.25 -0.15 -9.39
CA ALA A 168 12.83 0.86 -10.37
C ALA A 168 13.23 2.28 -9.96
N TYR A 169 12.64 2.82 -8.88
CA TYR A 169 12.76 4.25 -8.56
C TYR A 169 14.21 4.70 -8.33
N GLY A 170 14.92 4.03 -7.42
CA GLY A 170 16.28 4.37 -6.99
C GLY A 170 17.29 4.35 -8.15
N PRO A 171 17.36 3.26 -8.94
CA PRO A 171 18.21 3.19 -10.12
C PRO A 171 17.90 4.30 -11.12
N LEU A 172 16.63 4.51 -11.50
CA LEU A 172 16.26 5.49 -12.53
C LEU A 172 16.54 6.93 -12.08
N ARG A 173 16.22 7.27 -10.82
CA ARG A 173 16.49 8.59 -10.24
C ARG A 173 17.99 8.93 -10.23
N ARG A 174 18.87 7.94 -10.12
CA ARG A 174 20.34 8.15 -10.09
C ARG A 174 20.98 8.10 -11.47
N ILE A 175 20.60 7.11 -12.28
CA ILE A 175 21.22 6.83 -13.58
C ILE A 175 20.82 7.90 -14.60
N LEU A 176 19.55 8.33 -14.63
CA LEU A 176 19.08 9.28 -15.64
C LEU A 176 19.81 10.63 -15.57
N PRO A 177 19.96 11.28 -14.40
CA PRO A 177 20.74 12.51 -14.31
C PRO A 177 22.23 12.28 -14.57
N LEU A 178 22.81 11.20 -14.02
CA LEU A 178 24.25 10.94 -14.11
C LEU A 178 24.72 10.61 -15.53
N ARG A 179 23.96 9.79 -16.26
CA ARG A 179 24.34 9.30 -17.59
C ARG A 179 23.83 10.18 -18.73
N TYR A 180 22.66 10.79 -18.56
CA TYR A 180 21.96 11.49 -19.65
C TYR A 180 21.74 12.98 -19.37
N GLY A 181 22.27 13.53 -18.27
CA GLY A 181 22.11 14.95 -17.92
C GLY A 181 20.68 15.37 -17.65
N MET A 182 19.76 14.42 -17.42
CA MET A 182 18.35 14.70 -17.22
C MET A 182 18.11 15.48 -15.91
N PRO A 183 17.23 16.51 -15.90
CA PRO A 183 16.92 17.21 -14.67
C PRO A 183 16.32 16.27 -13.62
N VAL A 184 16.72 16.46 -12.36
CA VAL A 184 16.37 15.55 -11.24
C VAL A 184 14.85 15.40 -11.06
N ALA A 185 14.07 16.46 -11.33
CA ALA A 185 12.62 16.43 -11.25
C ALA A 185 11.99 15.45 -12.26
N PHE A 186 12.47 15.46 -13.51
CA PHE A 186 12.03 14.51 -14.55
C PHE A 186 12.44 13.08 -14.21
N ALA A 187 13.69 12.88 -13.76
CA ALA A 187 14.17 11.57 -13.34
C ALA A 187 13.35 10.99 -12.16
N ARG A 188 12.91 11.85 -11.22
CA ARG A 188 12.00 11.45 -10.13
C ARG A 188 10.65 11.00 -10.68
N GLY A 189 10.03 11.78 -11.57
CA GLY A 189 8.75 11.43 -12.18
C GLY A 189 8.80 10.10 -12.95
N ILE A 190 9.85 9.90 -13.76
CA ILE A 190 10.09 8.63 -14.46
C ILE A 190 10.27 7.47 -13.48
N GLY A 191 11.01 7.68 -12.38
CA GLY A 191 11.17 6.66 -11.35
C GLY A 191 9.85 6.25 -10.69
N ILE A 192 8.94 7.20 -10.45
CA ILE A 192 7.59 6.93 -9.90
C ILE A 192 6.80 6.09 -10.91
N ILE A 193 6.67 6.57 -12.15
CA ILE A 193 5.91 5.88 -13.21
C ILE A 193 6.46 4.46 -13.42
N ALA A 194 7.78 4.29 -13.48
CA ALA A 194 8.42 2.98 -13.63
C ALA A 194 8.14 2.03 -12.45
N SER A 195 8.03 2.57 -11.23
CA SER A 195 7.69 1.77 -10.05
C SER A 195 6.27 1.23 -10.12
N PHE A 196 5.33 2.05 -10.60
CA PHE A 196 3.96 1.62 -10.86
C PHE A 196 3.87 0.64 -12.03
N ILE A 197 4.61 0.85 -13.12
CA ILE A 197 4.67 -0.10 -14.24
C ILE A 197 5.20 -1.45 -13.76
N LEU A 198 6.27 -1.48 -12.97
CA LEU A 198 6.79 -2.71 -12.36
C LEU A 198 5.72 -3.41 -11.51
N MET A 199 4.91 -2.65 -10.77
CA MET A 199 3.80 -3.19 -10.00
C MET A 199 2.70 -3.78 -10.89
N GLY A 200 2.36 -3.10 -11.98
CA GLY A 200 1.42 -3.58 -12.98
C GLY A 200 1.86 -4.91 -13.58
N PHE A 201 3.13 -5.01 -14.00
CA PHE A 201 3.70 -6.26 -14.51
C PHE A 201 3.64 -7.39 -13.47
N PHE A 202 3.96 -7.11 -12.21
CA PHE A 202 3.88 -8.11 -11.15
C PHE A 202 2.45 -8.62 -10.95
N HIS A 203 1.45 -7.73 -10.93
CA HIS A 203 0.05 -8.12 -10.79
C HIS A 203 -0.46 -8.89 -12.01
N VAL A 204 -0.11 -8.47 -13.23
CA VAL A 204 -0.44 -9.19 -14.46
C VAL A 204 0.14 -10.60 -14.43
N TYR A 205 1.42 -10.73 -14.07
CA TYR A 205 2.06 -12.05 -13.97
C TYR A 205 1.40 -12.94 -12.92
N ALA A 206 1.10 -12.40 -11.73
CA ALA A 206 0.49 -13.16 -10.64
C ALA A 206 -0.96 -13.58 -10.93
N LEU A 207 -1.71 -12.76 -11.68
CA LEU A 207 -3.12 -12.97 -11.96
C LEU A 207 -3.40 -13.58 -13.34
N ALA A 208 -2.38 -13.71 -14.20
CA ALA A 208 -2.53 -14.29 -15.54
C ALA A 208 -3.21 -15.67 -15.57
N PRO A 209 -2.97 -16.59 -14.60
CA PRO A 209 -3.68 -17.87 -14.58
C PRO A 209 -5.16 -17.77 -14.19
N LEU A 210 -5.59 -16.64 -13.61
CA LEU A 210 -6.89 -16.48 -12.98
C LEU A 210 -7.83 -15.57 -13.78
N LEU A 211 -7.30 -14.69 -14.62
CA LEU A 211 -8.05 -13.62 -15.26
C LEU A 211 -7.85 -13.59 -16.78
N PRO A 212 -8.89 -13.20 -17.55
CA PRO A 212 -8.76 -13.02 -18.99
C PRO A 212 -7.83 -11.84 -19.33
N VAL A 213 -7.27 -11.85 -20.55
CA VAL A 213 -6.31 -10.84 -21.01
C VAL A 213 -6.86 -9.42 -20.89
N ASP A 214 -8.13 -9.19 -21.22
CA ASP A 214 -8.75 -7.86 -21.12
C ASP A 214 -8.74 -7.31 -19.68
N ALA A 215 -8.97 -8.16 -18.70
CA ALA A 215 -8.87 -7.80 -17.28
C ALA A 215 -7.43 -7.50 -16.87
N LEU A 216 -6.47 -8.31 -17.34
CA LEU A 216 -5.03 -8.08 -17.09
C LEU A 216 -4.57 -6.75 -17.67
N LEU A 217 -5.01 -6.40 -18.88
CA LEU A 217 -4.70 -5.11 -19.51
C LEU A 217 -5.26 -3.93 -18.71
N ARG A 218 -6.49 -4.05 -18.19
CA ARG A 218 -7.06 -3.02 -17.31
C ARG A 218 -6.30 -2.89 -15.99
N ILE A 219 -5.87 -4.00 -15.39
CA ILE A 219 -5.02 -3.97 -14.18
C ILE A 219 -3.69 -3.28 -14.49
N SER A 220 -3.06 -3.59 -15.62
CA SER A 220 -1.84 -2.91 -16.05
C SER A 220 -2.06 -1.40 -16.24
N ALA A 221 -3.17 -1.02 -16.89
CA ALA A 221 -3.55 0.38 -17.09
C ALA A 221 -3.85 1.10 -15.77
N PHE A 222 -4.50 0.43 -14.81
CA PHE A 222 -4.77 0.97 -13.47
C PHE A 222 -3.49 1.42 -12.76
N PHE A 223 -2.46 0.59 -12.74
CA PHE A 223 -1.19 0.97 -12.13
C PHE A 223 -0.51 2.11 -12.90
N LEU A 224 -0.50 2.06 -14.23
CA LEU A 224 0.07 3.14 -15.05
C LEU A 224 -0.63 4.49 -14.80
N LEU A 225 -1.96 4.50 -14.79
CA LEU A 225 -2.78 5.68 -14.51
C LEU A 225 -2.47 6.24 -13.12
N ASN A 226 -2.29 5.39 -12.11
CA ASN A 226 -1.90 5.81 -10.77
C ASN A 226 -0.48 6.38 -10.70
N GLY A 227 0.46 5.83 -11.45
CA GLY A 227 1.80 6.38 -11.58
C GLY A 227 1.81 7.76 -12.22
N VAL A 228 1.07 7.94 -13.31
CA VAL A 228 0.91 9.25 -13.97
C VAL A 228 0.16 10.22 -13.06
N GLY A 229 -0.93 9.79 -12.44
CA GLY A 229 -1.72 10.59 -11.51
C GLY A 229 -0.90 11.10 -10.33
N THR A 230 -0.06 10.26 -9.75
CA THR A 230 0.87 10.64 -8.67
C THR A 230 1.85 11.73 -9.11
N VAL A 231 2.41 11.62 -10.32
CA VAL A 231 3.33 12.64 -10.85
C VAL A 231 2.60 13.94 -11.18
N MET A 232 1.41 13.86 -11.80
CA MET A 232 0.60 15.04 -12.11
C MET A 232 0.13 15.77 -10.85
N GLU A 233 -0.25 15.02 -9.82
CA GLU A 233 -0.60 15.57 -8.51
C GLU A 233 0.58 16.36 -7.90
N GLU A 234 1.80 15.82 -7.98
CA GLU A 234 3.01 16.51 -7.50
C GLU A 234 3.32 17.77 -8.32
N VAL A 235 3.01 17.79 -9.63
CA VAL A 235 3.19 18.97 -10.50
C VAL A 235 2.14 20.04 -10.24
N LEU A 236 0.87 19.66 -10.06
CA LEU A 236 -0.26 20.59 -9.94
C LEU A 236 -0.38 21.24 -8.56
N TRP A 237 -0.15 20.47 -7.49
CA TRP A 237 -0.35 20.90 -6.11
C TRP A 237 0.95 21.04 -5.32
N GLU A 238 2.09 20.78 -5.94
CA GLU A 238 3.36 20.64 -5.27
C GLU A 238 3.25 19.72 -4.03
N ARG A 239 4.06 19.98 -3.00
CA ARG A 239 3.99 19.31 -1.69
C ARG A 239 2.98 19.96 -0.73
N GLN A 240 2.12 20.85 -1.21
CA GLN A 240 1.15 21.54 -0.36
C GLN A 240 -0.04 20.62 -0.04
N SER A 241 -0.55 20.73 1.18
CA SER A 241 -1.71 19.97 1.65
C SER A 241 -2.98 20.79 1.42
N HIS A 242 -3.85 20.31 0.54
CA HIS A 242 -5.12 20.96 0.23
C HIS A 242 -6.26 19.95 0.31
N TRP A 243 -7.39 20.34 0.89
CA TRP A 243 -8.57 19.48 0.99
C TRP A 243 -9.10 19.05 -0.39
N GLY A 244 -9.00 19.92 -1.39
CA GLY A 244 -9.41 19.62 -2.78
C GLY A 244 -8.53 18.55 -3.42
N LYS A 245 -7.22 18.55 -3.14
CA LYS A 245 -6.28 17.50 -3.55
C LYS A 245 -6.67 16.15 -2.96
N THR A 246 -7.01 16.12 -1.66
CA THR A 246 -7.50 14.91 -1.00
C THR A 246 -8.74 14.35 -1.68
N ILE A 247 -9.77 15.17 -1.90
CA ILE A 247 -11.01 14.71 -2.56
C ILE A 247 -10.71 14.19 -3.96
N LEU A 248 -9.89 14.91 -4.74
CA LEU A 248 -9.54 14.51 -6.09
C LEU A 248 -8.81 13.17 -6.10
N ALA A 249 -7.88 12.94 -5.18
CA ALA A 249 -7.17 11.67 -5.04
C ALA A 249 -8.15 10.52 -4.75
N TRP A 250 -9.05 10.68 -3.78
CA TRP A 250 -10.05 9.66 -3.46
C TRP A 250 -11.02 9.37 -4.61
N VAL A 251 -11.50 10.41 -5.29
CA VAL A 251 -12.38 10.26 -6.46
C VAL A 251 -11.64 9.56 -7.61
N PHE A 252 -10.38 9.94 -7.86
CA PHE A 252 -9.55 9.33 -8.89
C PHE A 252 -9.29 7.85 -8.62
N GLU A 253 -8.92 7.49 -7.39
CA GLU A 253 -8.70 6.09 -7.00
C GLU A 253 -9.97 5.27 -7.12
N LEU A 254 -11.09 5.79 -6.60
CA LEU A 254 -12.35 5.06 -6.64
C LEU A 254 -12.84 4.89 -8.07
N ALA A 255 -12.72 5.92 -8.91
CA ALA A 255 -13.11 5.87 -10.32
C ALA A 255 -12.23 4.89 -11.11
N SER A 256 -10.90 4.97 -10.96
CA SER A 256 -9.98 4.08 -11.66
C SER A 256 -10.12 2.62 -11.21
N ALA A 257 -10.32 2.38 -9.91
CA ALA A 257 -10.62 1.04 -9.39
C ALA A 257 -11.97 0.51 -9.92
N SER A 258 -13.00 1.35 -9.92
CA SER A 258 -14.33 0.98 -10.45
C SER A 258 -14.26 0.58 -11.93
N TRP A 259 -13.57 1.37 -12.76
CA TRP A 259 -13.37 1.09 -14.19
C TRP A 259 -12.56 -0.20 -14.42
N THR A 260 -11.57 -0.46 -13.58
CA THR A 260 -10.76 -1.69 -13.65
C THR A 260 -11.62 -2.91 -13.37
N VAL A 261 -12.47 -2.82 -12.34
CA VAL A 261 -13.33 -3.90 -11.87
C VAL A 261 -14.54 -4.14 -12.75
N GLU A 262 -15.07 -3.11 -13.41
CA GLU A 262 -16.11 -3.28 -14.43
C GLU A 262 -15.67 -4.22 -15.56
N GLY A 263 -14.39 -4.20 -15.93
CA GLY A 263 -13.84 -5.12 -16.92
C GLY A 263 -13.39 -6.47 -16.36
N LEU A 264 -13.44 -6.65 -15.04
CA LEU A 264 -13.24 -7.95 -14.43
C LEU A 264 -14.60 -8.68 -14.46
N SER A 265 -14.68 -9.80 -15.17
CA SER A 265 -15.86 -10.69 -15.13
C SER A 265 -15.97 -11.45 -13.80
N VAL A 266 -15.80 -10.76 -12.66
CA VAL A 266 -15.85 -11.36 -11.32
C VAL A 266 -17.29 -11.82 -11.05
N PRO A 267 -17.49 -13.00 -10.44
CA PRO A 267 -18.78 -13.41 -9.92
C PRO A 267 -19.37 -12.30 -9.03
N ARG A 268 -20.62 -11.92 -9.30
CA ARG A 268 -21.33 -10.81 -8.62
C ARG A 268 -21.68 -11.18 -7.17
N GLY A 269 -20.68 -11.20 -6.31
CA GLY A 269 -20.76 -11.49 -4.87
C GLY A 269 -20.77 -12.98 -4.53
N LEU A 270 -20.46 -13.28 -3.27
CA LEU A 270 -20.42 -14.65 -2.71
C LEU A 270 -21.76 -15.38 -2.82
N ARG A 271 -22.89 -14.65 -2.86
CA ARG A 271 -24.23 -15.22 -3.00
C ARG A 271 -24.45 -15.98 -4.31
N ASN A 272 -23.74 -15.60 -5.37
CA ASN A 272 -23.88 -16.20 -6.70
C ASN A 272 -22.78 -17.24 -7.00
N VAL A 273 -21.86 -17.47 -6.06
CA VAL A 273 -20.84 -18.51 -6.20
C VAL A 273 -21.44 -19.84 -5.77
N SER A 274 -21.83 -20.64 -6.75
CA SER A 274 -22.18 -22.05 -6.53
C SER A 274 -20.91 -22.84 -6.22
N TRP A 275 -20.82 -23.43 -5.02
CA TRP A 275 -19.72 -24.34 -4.66
C TRP A 275 -19.55 -25.50 -5.66
N LYS A 276 -20.63 -25.91 -6.34
CA LYS A 276 -20.54 -26.93 -7.40
C LYS A 276 -19.69 -26.47 -8.59
N ASN A 277 -19.70 -25.17 -8.89
CA ASN A 277 -18.91 -24.61 -10.00
C ASN A 277 -17.44 -24.44 -9.62
N VAL A 278 -17.15 -24.23 -8.34
CA VAL A 278 -15.78 -24.16 -7.80
C VAL A 278 -15.14 -25.55 -7.74
N CYS A 279 -15.92 -26.59 -7.39
CA CYS A 279 -15.41 -27.95 -7.21
C CYS A 279 -15.39 -28.81 -8.49
N ASN A 280 -16.05 -28.41 -9.59
CA ASN A 280 -16.09 -29.17 -10.86
C ASN A 280 -15.18 -28.58 -11.96
N VAL A 281 -14.10 -27.89 -11.61
CA VAL A 281 -13.10 -27.44 -12.58
C VAL A 281 -12.36 -28.69 -13.12
N GLY A 282 -12.87 -29.24 -14.23
CA GLY A 282 -12.29 -30.41 -14.90
C GLY A 282 -13.27 -31.36 -15.57
N ARG A 283 -14.59 -31.26 -15.31
CA ARG A 283 -15.57 -32.21 -15.89
C ARG A 283 -16.27 -31.71 -17.16
N GLU A 284 -16.21 -30.42 -17.46
CA GLU A 284 -16.80 -29.86 -18.69
C GLU A 284 -15.96 -30.13 -19.94
N THR A 285 -14.68 -30.50 -19.79
CA THR A 285 -13.80 -30.80 -20.93
C THR A 285 -14.08 -32.18 -21.55
N GLU A 286 -14.83 -33.07 -20.89
CA GLU A 286 -15.18 -34.40 -21.43
C GLU A 286 -16.46 -34.42 -22.29
N MET A 287 -17.27 -33.35 -22.29
CA MET A 287 -18.52 -33.33 -23.09
C MET A 287 -18.38 -32.71 -24.49
N ILE A 288 -17.18 -32.31 -24.91
CA ILE A 288 -16.94 -31.74 -26.25
C ILE A 288 -16.37 -32.79 -27.23
N LEU A 289 -16.18 -34.05 -26.79
CA LEU A 289 -15.58 -35.13 -27.59
C LEU A 289 -16.47 -36.37 -27.81
N THR A 290 -17.79 -36.24 -27.68
CA THR A 290 -18.77 -37.25 -28.12
C THR A 290 -19.85 -36.60 -28.96
#